data_AF-A0AAD5H750-F1
#
_entry.id   AF-A0AAD5H750-F1
#
_cell.length_a   1.000
_cell.length_b   1.000
_cell.length_c   1.000
_cell.angle_alpha   90.00
_cell.angle_beta   90.00
_cell.angle_gamma   90.00
#
_symmetry.space_group_name_H-M   'P 1'
#
loop_
_entity.id
_entity.type
_entity.pdbx_description
1 polymer ?
#
loop_
_entity_poly.entity_id
_entity_poly.type
_entity_poly.pdbx_seq_one_letter_code
_entity_poly.pdbx_strand_id
1 'polypeptide(L)'
;MVPVTVTSFALSLLLVFKTNNSFARWWDCNCLWGSVFQKMTDFQRMATAFVGRTNPELMPALRAWTIAFMPAMAAQLRKQDFFIWIHLGDVLSGPDLEWLSSCPMPATGVLQVLSRLLDQAQLDSVQRWNLEEQICQMSFVAGKITQFTWRFLFIFLSYLAFPFWDLLGWWSLPVLGTVTFLLAGIENVGNHIENPLVAMPINTYTSLLIKILRGLPAVSEQAAAIAAKAAQAGGPAALAGSPPSGSIPGAANGKLLGKEDVDLEAGAAG
;
A
#
# COMPACT_ATOMS: atom_id res chain seq x y z
N MET A 1 4.72 -28.07 39.74
CA MET A 1 3.78 -28.10 38.60
C MET A 1 3.20 -26.72 38.24
N VAL A 2 3.02 -25.80 39.20
CA VAL A 2 2.55 -24.42 38.94
C VAL A 2 3.44 -23.56 38.01
N PRO A 3 4.79 -23.66 38.01
CA PRO A 3 5.62 -22.80 37.16
C PRO A 3 5.43 -23.07 35.66
N VAL A 4 5.32 -24.35 35.27
CA VAL A 4 5.21 -24.76 33.86
C VAL A 4 3.88 -24.31 33.27
N THR A 5 2.77 -24.49 33.99
CA THR A 5 1.43 -24.07 33.52
C THR A 5 1.33 -22.56 33.35
N VAL A 6 1.95 -21.78 34.24
CA VAL A 6 2.00 -20.31 34.12
C VAL A 6 2.88 -19.89 32.94
N THR A 7 4.03 -20.54 32.72
CA THR A 7 4.88 -20.25 31.55
C THR A 7 4.23 -20.63 30.23
N SER A 8 3.52 -21.78 30.15
CA SER A 8 2.82 -22.20 28.94
C SER A 8 1.66 -21.27 28.60
N PHE A 9 0.93 -20.79 29.61
CA PHE A 9 -0.12 -19.78 29.44
C PHE A 9 0.45 -18.43 29.01
N ALA A 10 1.54 -17.98 29.62
CA ALA A 10 2.22 -16.75 29.20
C ALA A 10 2.73 -16.84 27.75
N LEU A 11 3.25 -18.01 27.34
CA LEU A 11 3.73 -18.25 25.99
C LEU A 11 2.60 -18.20 24.95
N SER A 12 1.44 -18.80 25.25
CA SER A 12 0.29 -18.78 24.34
C SER A 12 -0.31 -17.38 24.19
N LEU A 13 -0.39 -16.63 25.29
CA LEU A 13 -0.84 -15.24 25.27
C LEU A 13 0.11 -14.33 24.47
N LEU A 14 1.42 -14.50 24.67
CA LEU A 14 2.44 -13.74 23.94
C LEU A 14 2.42 -14.06 22.44
N LEU A 15 2.23 -15.33 22.09
CA LEU A 15 2.03 -15.76 20.71
C LEU A 15 0.86 -15.04 20.05
N VAL A 16 -0.31 -15.02 20.70
CA VAL A 16 -1.51 -14.37 20.15
C VAL A 16 -1.29 -12.87 19.98
N PHE A 17 -0.71 -12.20 20.98
CA PHE A 17 -0.41 -10.77 20.87
C PHE A 17 0.63 -10.46 19.80
N LYS A 18 1.67 -11.28 19.63
CA LYS A 18 2.65 -11.13 18.56
C LYS A 18 1.99 -11.27 17.20
N THR A 19 1.25 -12.35 16.96
CA THR A 19 0.58 -12.57 15.67
C THR A 19 -0.43 -11.46 15.37
N ASN A 20 -1.19 -10.99 16.36
CA ASN A 20 -2.12 -9.89 16.18
C ASN A 20 -1.41 -8.56 15.88
N ASN A 21 -0.29 -8.26 16.55
CA ASN A 21 0.50 -7.06 16.30
C ASN A 21 1.17 -7.12 14.91
N SER A 22 1.77 -8.25 14.55
CA SER A 22 2.35 -8.47 13.22
C SER A 22 1.30 -8.35 12.12
N PHE A 23 0.10 -8.91 12.32
CA PHE A 23 -1.01 -8.76 11.38
C PHE A 23 -1.46 -7.31 11.26
N ALA A 24 -1.66 -6.59 12.37
CA ALA A 24 -2.00 -5.18 12.35
C ALA A 24 -0.97 -4.35 11.57
N ARG A 25 0.32 -4.64 11.75
CA ARG A 25 1.40 -4.00 10.97
C ARG A 25 1.34 -4.31 9.48
N TRP A 26 1.10 -5.57 9.12
CA TRP A 26 0.94 -5.98 7.73
C TRP A 26 -0.26 -5.25 7.09
N TRP A 27 -1.37 -5.20 7.82
CA TRP A 27 -2.58 -4.50 7.40
C TRP A 27 -2.31 -3.00 7.21
N ASP A 28 -1.69 -2.35 8.20
CA ASP A 28 -1.32 -0.93 8.14
C ASP A 28 -0.42 -0.64 6.94
N CYS A 29 0.57 -1.48 6.65
CA CYS A 29 1.42 -1.33 5.49
C CYS A 29 0.64 -1.44 4.17
N ASN A 30 -0.30 -2.39 4.06
CA ASN A 30 -1.16 -2.50 2.87
C ASN A 30 -2.06 -1.27 2.71
N CYS A 31 -2.64 -0.77 3.81
CA CYS A 31 -3.44 0.45 3.80
C CYS A 31 -2.61 1.67 3.37
N LEU A 32 -1.38 1.81 3.88
CA LEU A 32 -0.47 2.88 3.50
C LEU A 32 -0.08 2.78 2.01
N TRP A 33 0.20 1.57 1.51
CA TRP A 33 0.52 1.35 0.09
C TRP A 33 -0.67 1.70 -0.82
N GLY A 34 -1.88 1.29 -0.43
CA GLY A 34 -3.12 1.67 -1.11
C GLY A 34 -3.36 3.18 -1.08
N SER A 35 -3.04 3.84 0.05
CA SER A 35 -3.09 5.31 0.15
C SER A 35 -2.12 5.97 -0.83
N VAL A 36 -0.87 5.49 -0.94
CA VAL A 36 0.10 6.02 -1.93
C VAL A 36 -0.44 5.89 -3.34
N PHE A 37 -0.93 4.70 -3.70
CA PHE A 37 -1.51 4.46 -5.01
C PHE A 37 -2.63 5.47 -5.33
N GLN A 38 -3.54 5.70 -4.38
CA GLN A 38 -4.63 6.67 -4.56
C GLN A 38 -4.10 8.11 -4.71
N LYS A 39 -3.09 8.51 -3.92
CA LYS A 39 -2.50 9.85 -4.04
C LYS A 39 -1.83 10.07 -5.40
N MET A 40 -1.19 9.04 -5.95
CA MET A 40 -0.56 9.11 -7.27
C MET A 40 -1.59 9.26 -8.40
N THR A 41 -2.71 8.55 -8.32
CA THR A 41 -3.79 8.69 -9.31
C THR A 41 -4.53 10.02 -9.17
N ASP A 42 -4.75 10.49 -7.94
CA ASP A 42 -5.31 11.82 -7.66
C ASP A 42 -4.40 12.92 -8.20
N PHE A 43 -3.10 12.85 -7.94
CA PHE A 43 -2.10 13.76 -8.49
C PHE A 43 -2.14 13.77 -10.02
N GLN A 44 -2.10 12.61 -10.67
CA GLN A 44 -2.12 12.54 -12.12
C GLN A 44 -3.44 13.09 -12.70
N ARG A 45 -4.59 12.82 -12.06
CA ARG A 45 -5.88 13.39 -12.48
C ARG A 45 -5.86 14.92 -12.39
N MET A 46 -5.38 15.47 -11.28
CA MET A 46 -5.25 16.91 -11.09
C MET A 46 -4.26 17.53 -12.07
N ALA A 47 -3.12 16.87 -12.32
CA ALA A 47 -2.12 17.32 -13.29
C ALA A 47 -2.71 17.38 -14.71
N THR A 48 -3.46 16.36 -15.13
CA THR A 48 -4.17 16.36 -16.42
C THR A 48 -5.20 17.51 -16.49
N ALA A 49 -5.91 17.79 -15.39
CA ALA A 49 -6.93 18.83 -15.36
C ALA A 49 -6.36 20.26 -15.35
N PHE A 50 -5.26 20.51 -14.63
CA PHE A 50 -4.69 21.84 -14.46
C PHE A 50 -3.56 22.11 -15.46
N VAL A 51 -2.57 21.22 -15.52
CA VAL A 51 -1.40 21.39 -16.38
C VAL A 51 -1.70 20.94 -17.81
N GLY A 52 -2.45 19.84 -17.99
CA GLY A 52 -2.78 19.31 -19.32
C GLY A 52 -3.58 20.26 -20.22
N ARG A 53 -4.25 21.27 -19.64
CA ARG A 53 -4.95 22.33 -20.39
C ARG A 53 -4.03 23.48 -20.82
N THR A 54 -3.02 23.78 -20.01
CA THR A 54 -2.14 24.95 -20.21
C THR A 54 -0.86 24.57 -20.94
N ASN A 55 -0.21 23.49 -20.50
CA ASN A 55 1.09 23.03 -20.99
C ASN A 55 1.05 21.50 -21.24
N PRO A 56 0.40 21.06 -22.34
CA PRO A 56 0.25 19.65 -22.64
C PRO A 56 1.59 18.93 -22.88
N GLU A 57 2.64 19.63 -23.32
CA GLU A 57 3.97 19.04 -23.53
C GLU A 57 4.64 18.51 -22.24
N LEU A 58 4.23 18.99 -21.06
CA LEU A 58 4.77 18.54 -19.78
C LEU A 58 4.11 17.24 -19.29
N MET A 59 2.97 16.84 -19.86
CA MET A 59 2.19 15.66 -19.42
C MET A 59 2.93 14.33 -19.54
N PRO A 60 3.65 14.02 -20.63
CA PRO A 60 4.43 12.79 -20.72
C PRO A 60 5.48 12.70 -19.63
N ALA A 61 6.20 13.79 -19.36
CA ALA A 61 7.22 13.85 -18.31
C ALA A 61 6.60 13.71 -16.91
N LEU A 62 5.56 14.49 -16.60
CA LEU A 62 4.86 14.40 -15.31
C LEU A 62 4.32 12.99 -15.05
N ARG A 63 3.79 12.32 -16.08
CA ARG A 63 3.31 10.94 -15.96
C ARG A 63 4.45 9.95 -15.74
N ALA A 64 5.54 10.06 -16.51
CA ALA A 64 6.69 9.17 -16.38
C ALA A 64 7.30 9.25 -14.97
N TRP A 65 7.49 10.46 -14.45
CA TRP A 65 8.01 10.68 -13.10
C TRP A 65 7.00 10.30 -12.02
N THR A 66 5.70 10.46 -12.25
CA THR A 66 4.68 9.91 -11.32
C THR A 66 4.78 8.40 -11.27
N ILE A 67 4.88 7.71 -12.41
CA ILE A 67 5.07 6.25 -12.46
C ILE A 67 6.36 5.83 -11.73
N ALA A 68 7.45 6.59 -11.89
CA ALA A 68 8.75 6.30 -11.30
C ALA A 68 8.75 6.30 -9.76
N PHE A 69 7.82 7.00 -9.11
CA PHE A 69 7.80 7.14 -7.65
C PHE A 69 7.57 5.79 -6.93
N MET A 70 6.60 4.99 -7.36
CA MET A 70 6.25 3.75 -6.67
C MET A 70 7.40 2.70 -6.70
N PRO A 71 8.07 2.44 -7.84
CA PRO A 71 9.23 1.56 -7.84
C PRO A 71 10.46 2.18 -7.18
N ALA A 72 10.66 3.50 -7.24
CA ALA A 72 11.74 4.17 -6.50
C ALA A 72 11.55 4.02 -4.98
N MET A 73 10.32 4.17 -4.49
CA MET A 73 9.95 3.92 -3.10
C MET A 73 10.14 2.46 -2.70
N ALA A 74 9.72 1.52 -3.57
CA ALA A 74 9.93 0.09 -3.33
C ALA A 74 11.43 -0.29 -3.25
N ALA A 75 12.26 0.26 -4.14
CA ALA A 75 13.71 0.05 -4.14
C ALA A 75 14.36 0.59 -2.84
N GLN A 76 13.97 1.81 -2.43
CA GLN A 76 14.43 2.43 -1.19
C GLN A 76 14.06 1.60 0.05
N LEU A 77 12.83 1.09 0.10
CA LEU A 77 12.34 0.30 1.23
C LEU A 77 12.94 -1.11 1.28
N ARG A 78 13.15 -1.74 0.12
CA ARG A 78 13.74 -3.09 0.02
C ARG A 78 15.26 -3.11 0.03
N LYS A 79 15.91 -1.95 -0.09
CA LYS A 79 17.37 -1.81 -0.32
C LYS A 79 17.83 -2.64 -1.52
N GLN A 80 17.05 -2.59 -2.61
CA GLN A 80 17.29 -3.33 -3.85
C GLN A 80 17.35 -2.37 -5.03
N ASP A 81 18.55 -1.90 -5.36
CA ASP A 81 18.76 -0.89 -6.40
C ASP A 81 18.40 -1.40 -7.80
N PHE A 82 18.53 -2.71 -8.02
CA PHE A 82 18.18 -3.35 -9.30
C PHE A 82 16.67 -3.27 -9.63
N PHE A 83 15.82 -3.02 -8.62
CA PHE A 83 14.37 -2.89 -8.80
C PHE A 83 14.00 -1.68 -9.67
N ILE A 84 14.78 -0.60 -9.61
CA ILE A 84 14.58 0.61 -10.41
C ILE A 84 14.77 0.29 -11.90
N TRP A 85 15.87 -0.38 -12.22
CA TRP A 85 16.24 -0.71 -13.61
C TRP A 85 15.21 -1.64 -14.28
N ILE A 86 14.70 -2.63 -13.56
CA ILE A 86 13.69 -3.56 -14.09
C ILE A 86 12.38 -2.85 -14.42
N HIS A 87 11.91 -1.95 -13.55
CA HIS A 87 10.55 -1.39 -13.64
C HIS A 87 10.46 -0.03 -14.31
N LEU A 88 11.57 0.70 -14.47
CA LEU A 88 11.59 2.01 -15.11
C LEU A 88 12.38 2.04 -16.43
N GLY A 89 12.99 0.93 -16.85
CA GLY A 89 13.76 0.88 -18.10
C GLY A 89 12.96 1.26 -19.35
N ASP A 90 11.64 1.10 -19.33
CA ASP A 90 10.70 1.47 -20.39
C ASP A 90 9.94 2.79 -20.11
N VAL A 91 10.25 3.48 -19.00
CA VAL A 91 9.54 4.69 -18.55
C VAL A 91 10.46 5.93 -18.56
N LEU A 92 11.70 5.79 -18.09
CA LEU A 92 12.67 6.88 -18.00
C LEU A 92 13.82 6.68 -18.99
N SER A 93 14.51 7.78 -19.31
CA SER A 93 15.72 7.72 -20.13
C SER A 93 16.89 7.10 -19.35
N GLY A 94 17.85 6.50 -20.06
CA GLY A 94 19.07 5.94 -19.45
C GLY A 94 19.79 6.85 -18.44
N PRO A 95 20.07 8.13 -18.76
CA PRO A 95 20.73 9.03 -17.81
C PRO A 95 19.86 9.38 -16.59
N ASP A 96 18.54 9.48 -16.76
CA ASP A 96 17.62 9.75 -15.64
C ASP A 96 17.60 8.56 -14.66
N LEU A 97 17.66 7.33 -15.16
CA LEU A 97 17.74 6.11 -14.36
C LEU A 97 19.03 6.03 -13.56
N GLU A 98 20.16 6.34 -14.20
CA GLU A 98 21.46 6.35 -13.56
C GLU A 98 21.49 7.38 -12.43
N TRP A 99 21.04 8.61 -12.71
CA TRP A 99 20.91 9.65 -11.68
C TRP A 99 20.00 9.23 -10.53
N LEU A 100 18.83 8.67 -10.82
CA LEU A 100 17.87 8.23 -9.81
C LEU A 100 18.43 7.11 -8.94
N SER A 101 19.15 6.16 -9.54
CA SER A 101 19.80 5.04 -8.83
C SER A 101 20.97 5.49 -7.94
N SER A 102 21.63 6.59 -8.30
CA SER A 102 22.72 7.17 -7.51
C SER A 102 22.24 7.95 -6.28
N CYS A 103 20.95 8.30 -6.22
CA CYS A 103 20.39 9.09 -5.13
C CYS A 103 20.29 8.27 -3.83
N PRO A 104 20.67 8.83 -2.66
CA PRO A 104 20.55 8.12 -1.37
C PRO A 104 19.09 7.85 -0.98
N MET A 105 18.16 8.67 -1.47
CA MET A 105 16.72 8.51 -1.30
C MET A 105 16.00 8.69 -2.66
N PRO A 106 15.95 7.64 -3.50
CA PRO A 106 15.38 7.72 -4.85
C PRO A 106 13.94 8.25 -4.87
N ALA A 107 13.10 7.85 -3.92
CA ALA A 107 11.71 8.30 -3.86
C ALA A 107 11.60 9.82 -3.67
N THR A 108 12.47 10.40 -2.84
CA THR A 108 12.52 11.86 -2.63
C THR A 108 13.06 12.57 -3.87
N GLY A 109 14.04 11.96 -4.56
CA GLY A 109 14.55 12.47 -5.84
C GLY A 109 13.43 12.61 -6.89
N VAL A 110 12.57 11.60 -7.02
CA VAL A 110 11.41 11.66 -7.92
C VAL A 110 10.45 12.80 -7.55
N LEU A 111 10.11 12.95 -6.27
CA LEU A 111 9.23 14.03 -5.81
C LEU A 111 9.82 15.41 -6.09
N GLN A 112 11.14 15.55 -5.97
CA GLN A 112 11.84 16.80 -6.29
C GLN A 112 11.75 17.11 -7.79
N VAL A 113 11.88 16.12 -8.67
CA VAL A 113 11.70 16.29 -10.12
C VAL A 113 10.27 16.69 -10.45
N LEU A 114 9.27 16.03 -9.85
CA LEU A 114 7.86 16.40 -10.02
C LEU A 114 7.62 17.87 -9.62
N SER A 115 8.17 18.30 -8.49
CA SER A 115 8.06 19.69 -8.02
C SER A 115 8.67 20.69 -9.01
N ARG A 116 9.82 20.35 -9.61
CA ARG A 116 10.48 21.18 -10.64
C ARG A 116 9.70 21.23 -11.96
N LEU A 117 9.04 20.14 -12.33
CA LEU A 117 8.15 20.12 -13.50
C LEU A 117 6.92 21.01 -13.27
N LEU A 118 6.40 21.08 -12.05
CA LEU A 118 5.30 21.98 -11.72
C LEU A 118 5.72 23.46 -11.74
N ASP A 119 6.99 23.78 -11.44
CA ASP A 119 7.50 25.15 -11.58
C ASP A 119 7.46 25.64 -13.03
N GLN A 120 7.62 24.73 -14.00
CA GLN A 120 7.54 25.04 -15.44
C GLN A 120 6.11 25.22 -15.94
N ALA A 121 5.11 24.68 -15.22
CA ALA A 121 3.72 24.65 -15.66
C ALA A 121 2.97 25.99 -15.48
N GLN A 122 3.62 27.03 -14.94
CA GLN A 122 3.07 28.38 -14.73
C GLN A 122 1.66 28.36 -14.09
N LEU A 123 1.49 27.53 -13.06
CA LEU A 123 0.21 27.34 -12.38
C LEU A 123 -0.13 28.52 -11.48
N ASP A 124 -1.43 28.76 -11.28
CA ASP A 124 -1.90 29.64 -10.21
C ASP A 124 -1.47 29.10 -8.84
N SER A 125 -1.28 30.01 -7.88
CA SER A 125 -0.87 29.73 -6.50
C SER A 125 -1.72 28.64 -5.83
N VAL A 126 -3.04 28.66 -6.01
CA VAL A 126 -3.96 27.67 -5.44
C VAL A 126 -3.85 26.32 -6.14
N GLN A 127 -3.69 26.31 -7.46
CA GLN A 127 -3.50 25.08 -8.24
C GLN A 127 -2.17 24.41 -7.89
N ARG A 128 -1.10 25.21 -7.78
CA ARG A 128 0.24 24.75 -7.38
C ARG A 128 0.22 24.17 -5.97
N TRP A 129 -0.45 24.83 -5.02
CA TRP A 129 -0.62 24.34 -3.65
C TRP A 129 -1.33 22.98 -3.62
N ASN A 130 -2.46 22.84 -4.32
CA ASN A 130 -3.21 21.58 -4.35
C ASN A 130 -2.41 20.39 -4.89
N LEU A 131 -1.57 20.62 -5.92
CA LEU A 131 -0.69 19.59 -6.47
C LEU A 131 0.49 19.28 -5.55
N GLU A 132 1.11 20.30 -4.93
CA GLU A 132 2.20 20.11 -3.98
C GLU A 132 1.74 19.36 -2.73
N GLU A 133 0.52 19.61 -2.27
CA GLU A 133 -0.08 18.88 -1.16
C GLU A 133 -0.12 17.38 -1.47
N GLN A 134 -0.46 16.98 -2.70
CA GLN A 134 -0.43 15.55 -3.06
C GLN A 134 1.00 14.99 -3.04
N ILE A 135 2.00 15.76 -3.51
CA ILE A 135 3.43 15.38 -3.47
C ILE A 135 3.90 15.23 -2.01
N CYS A 136 3.52 16.15 -1.13
CA CYS A 136 3.85 16.11 0.29
C CYS A 136 3.23 14.88 0.98
N GLN A 137 1.97 14.57 0.67
CA GLN A 137 1.28 13.39 1.18
C GLN A 137 1.97 12.09 0.72
N MET A 138 2.48 12.03 -0.51
CA MET A 138 3.28 10.88 -0.98
C MET A 138 4.57 10.71 -0.16
N SER A 139 5.28 11.81 0.12
CA SER A 139 6.49 11.81 0.96
C SER A 139 6.20 11.33 2.38
N PHE A 140 5.13 11.85 2.99
CA PHE A 140 4.73 11.52 4.35
C PHE A 140 4.43 10.04 4.53
N VAL A 141 3.69 9.45 3.59
CA VAL A 141 3.35 8.02 3.65
C VAL A 141 4.60 7.15 3.44
N ALA A 142 5.50 7.52 2.52
CA ALA A 142 6.78 6.84 2.34
C ALA A 142 7.63 6.84 3.62
N GLY A 143 7.70 7.98 4.32
CA GLY A 143 8.41 8.13 5.59
C GLY A 143 7.88 7.23 6.70
N LYS A 144 6.55 7.09 6.83
CA LYS A 144 5.94 6.19 7.83
C LYS A 144 6.33 4.73 7.63
N ILE A 145 6.52 4.29 6.39
CA ILE A 145 6.91 2.90 6.08
C ILE A 145 8.38 2.63 6.46
N THR A 146 9.24 3.66 6.49
CA THR A 146 10.67 3.50 6.84
C THR A 146 10.96 3.37 8.34
N GLN A 147 10.07 3.81 9.22
CA GLN A 147 10.32 3.87 10.68
C GLN A 147 10.13 2.53 11.40
N PHE A 148 9.75 1.46 10.68
CA PHE A 148 9.48 0.17 11.30
C PHE A 148 10.78 -0.59 11.63
N THR A 149 11.34 -0.36 12.83
CA THR A 149 12.56 -1.03 13.33
C THR A 149 12.23 -2.11 14.39
N TRP A 150 12.93 -3.25 14.29
CA TRP A 150 12.71 -4.51 15.01
C TRP A 150 13.53 -4.62 16.30
N ARG A 151 12.98 -4.24 17.47
CA ARG A 151 13.78 -4.27 18.71
C ARG A 151 13.20 -4.99 19.91
N PHE A 152 11.97 -5.51 19.86
CA PHE A 152 11.32 -6.02 21.07
C PHE A 152 11.54 -7.53 21.36
N LEU A 153 11.77 -8.35 20.33
CA LEU A 153 11.73 -9.82 20.49
C LEU A 153 13.01 -10.42 21.09
N PHE A 154 14.18 -9.91 20.71
CA PHE A 154 15.47 -10.45 21.17
C PHE A 154 15.67 -10.31 22.68
N ILE A 155 15.18 -9.22 23.29
CA ILE A 155 15.31 -8.97 24.72
C ILE A 155 14.50 -9.99 25.54
N PHE A 156 13.34 -10.41 25.02
CA PHE A 156 12.47 -11.35 25.70
C PHE A 156 12.99 -12.80 25.67
N LEU A 157 13.49 -13.27 24.52
CA LEU A 157 14.06 -14.61 24.40
C LEU A 157 15.34 -14.80 25.23
N SER A 158 16.16 -13.75 25.38
CA SER A 158 17.35 -13.80 26.23
C SER A 158 17.03 -13.95 27.72
N TYR A 159 15.87 -13.47 28.20
CA TYR A 159 15.47 -13.58 29.61
C TYR A 159 14.81 -14.93 29.96
N LEU A 160 14.23 -15.64 28.97
CA LEU A 160 13.49 -16.89 29.19
C LEU A 160 14.39 -18.10 29.48
N ALA A 161 15.67 -18.06 29.08
CA ALA A 161 16.58 -19.20 29.17
C ALA A 161 17.10 -19.51 30.59
N PHE A 162 17.15 -18.51 31.48
CA PHE A 162 17.77 -18.63 32.80
C PHE A 162 16.99 -19.44 33.86
N PRO A 163 15.65 -19.42 33.93
CA PRO A 163 14.91 -20.10 35.02
C PRO A 163 14.70 -21.62 34.86
N PHE A 164 15.02 -22.20 33.69
CA PHE A 164 14.64 -23.59 33.35
C PHE A 164 15.60 -24.66 33.88
N TRP A 165 16.81 -24.27 34.30
CA TRP A 165 17.85 -25.19 34.78
C TRP A 165 17.46 -25.90 36.08
N ASP A 166 16.83 -25.18 37.01
CA ASP A 166 16.55 -25.67 38.36
C ASP A 166 15.40 -26.72 38.40
N LEU A 167 14.62 -26.85 37.32
CA LEU A 167 13.39 -27.64 37.33
C LEU A 167 13.49 -29.01 36.63
N LEU A 168 14.39 -29.17 35.65
CA LEU A 168 14.46 -30.38 34.80
C LEU A 168 15.83 -31.06 34.75
N GLY A 169 16.90 -30.49 35.33
CA GLY A 169 18.23 -31.09 35.29
C GLY A 169 18.65 -31.45 33.86
N TRP A 170 19.11 -32.69 33.60
CA TRP A 170 19.56 -33.12 32.27
C TRP A 170 18.43 -33.28 31.24
N TRP A 171 17.19 -33.51 31.68
CA TRP A 171 16.02 -33.53 30.79
C TRP A 171 15.61 -32.14 30.28
N SER A 172 16.20 -31.07 30.81
CA SER A 172 16.00 -29.72 30.32
C SER A 172 16.44 -29.57 28.85
N LEU A 173 17.51 -30.26 28.43
CA LEU A 173 18.08 -30.12 27.10
C LEU A 173 17.11 -30.52 25.97
N PRO A 174 16.52 -31.73 25.97
CA PRO A 174 15.58 -32.13 24.91
C PRO A 174 14.27 -31.32 24.96
N VAL A 175 13.75 -31.06 26.16
CA VAL A 175 12.49 -30.30 26.34
C VAL A 175 12.65 -28.85 25.86
N LEU A 176 13.76 -28.21 26.24
CA LEU A 176 14.09 -26.86 25.78
C LEU A 176 14.31 -26.86 24.26
N GLY A 177 14.92 -27.90 23.69
CA GLY A 177 15.05 -28.07 22.25
C GLY A 177 13.70 -28.10 21.53
N THR A 178 12.74 -28.89 22.02
CA THR A 178 11.38 -28.94 21.44
C THR A 178 10.64 -27.61 21.57
N VAL A 179 10.68 -26.98 22.75
CA VAL A 179 10.04 -25.68 23.00
C VAL A 179 10.67 -24.60 22.13
N THR A 180 12.00 -24.57 22.01
CA THR A 180 12.74 -23.65 21.14
C THR A 180 12.38 -23.87 19.67
N PHE A 181 12.27 -25.12 19.21
CA PHE A 181 11.86 -25.42 17.84
C PHE A 181 10.46 -24.88 17.53
N LEU A 182 9.49 -25.08 18.43
CA LEU A 182 8.14 -24.56 18.26
C LEU A 182 8.10 -23.02 18.29
N LEU A 183 8.82 -22.39 19.23
CA LEU A 183 8.94 -20.93 19.33
C LEU A 183 9.66 -20.33 18.13
N ALA A 184 10.71 -20.98 17.63
CA ALA A 184 11.43 -20.57 16.44
C ALA A 184 10.54 -20.70 15.18
N GLY A 185 9.70 -21.74 15.10
CA GLY A 185 8.72 -21.88 14.01
C GLY A 185 7.71 -20.75 14.01
N ILE A 186 7.18 -20.40 15.18
CA ILE A 186 6.32 -19.24 15.40
C ILE A 186 7.03 -17.93 15.05
N GLU A 187 8.26 -17.76 15.50
CA GLU A 187 9.07 -16.57 15.24
C GLU A 187 9.32 -16.42 13.74
N ASN A 188 9.55 -17.51 13.02
CA ASN A 188 9.73 -17.49 11.57
C ASN A 188 8.46 -17.05 10.82
N VAL A 189 7.28 -17.51 11.26
CA VAL A 189 5.98 -17.03 10.73
C VAL A 189 5.76 -15.56 11.08
N GLY A 190 6.04 -15.17 12.32
CA GLY A 190 6.00 -13.77 12.76
C GLY A 190 6.92 -12.87 11.94
N ASN A 191 8.14 -13.31 11.65
CA ASN A 191 9.12 -12.57 10.85
C ASN A 191 8.68 -12.36 9.40
N HIS A 192 7.96 -13.32 8.81
CA HIS A 192 7.37 -13.17 7.48
C HIS A 192 6.25 -12.13 7.46
N ILE A 193 5.40 -12.09 8.49
CA ILE A 193 4.32 -11.10 8.61
C ILE A 193 4.86 -9.72 9.04
N GLU A 194 5.94 -9.69 9.82
CA GLU A 194 6.61 -8.46 10.29
C GLU A 194 7.41 -7.76 9.19
N ASN A 195 7.78 -8.46 8.10
CA ASN A 195 8.34 -7.88 6.88
C ASN A 195 7.28 -7.86 5.76
N PRO A 196 6.22 -7.03 5.87
CA PRO A 196 5.16 -7.00 4.87
C PRO A 196 5.70 -6.64 3.48
N LEU A 197 6.83 -5.93 3.40
CA LEU A 197 7.48 -5.56 2.13
C LEU A 197 7.95 -6.75 1.29
N VAL A 198 8.26 -7.89 1.92
CA VAL A 198 8.69 -9.12 1.23
C VAL A 198 7.46 -9.91 0.76
N ALA A 199 6.42 -9.98 1.59
CA ALA A 199 5.20 -10.73 1.28
C ALA A 199 4.21 -9.96 0.38
N MET A 200 4.28 -8.64 0.33
CA MET A 200 3.36 -7.83 -0.48
C MET A 200 3.66 -7.96 -1.98
N PRO A 201 2.62 -8.08 -2.82
CA PRO A 201 2.76 -8.13 -4.27
C PRO A 201 3.00 -6.72 -4.85
N ILE A 202 4.10 -6.07 -4.43
CA ILE A 202 4.46 -4.71 -4.88
C ILE A 202 4.56 -4.64 -6.40
N ASN A 203 5.07 -5.68 -7.05
CA ASN A 203 5.17 -5.76 -8.50
C ASN A 203 3.79 -5.70 -9.16
N THR A 204 2.78 -6.30 -8.54
CA THR A 204 1.39 -6.24 -8.99
C THR A 204 0.83 -4.82 -8.83
N TYR A 205 1.03 -4.18 -7.68
CA TYR A 205 0.62 -2.78 -7.47
C TYR A 205 1.28 -1.83 -8.48
N THR A 206 2.59 -1.96 -8.67
CA THR A 206 3.37 -1.16 -9.62
C THR A 206 2.87 -1.35 -11.05
N SER A 207 2.70 -2.61 -11.49
CA SER A 207 2.23 -2.87 -12.86
C SER A 207 0.79 -2.43 -13.09
N LEU A 208 -0.10 -2.56 -12.10
CA LEU A 208 -1.46 -2.01 -12.15
C LEU A 208 -1.44 -0.48 -12.24
N LEU A 209 -0.62 0.18 -11.44
CA LEU A 209 -0.47 1.63 -11.47
C LEU A 209 0.03 2.11 -12.84
N ILE A 210 1.07 1.46 -13.37
CA ILE A 210 1.61 1.76 -14.71
C ILE A 210 0.51 1.66 -15.76
N LYS A 211 -0.28 0.58 -15.74
CA LYS A 211 -1.40 0.38 -16.68
C LYS A 211 -2.43 1.50 -16.57
N ILE A 212 -2.83 1.88 -15.36
CA ILE A 212 -3.83 2.94 -15.13
C ILE A 212 -3.30 4.29 -15.59
N LEU A 213 -2.08 4.67 -15.19
CA LEU A 213 -1.51 5.98 -15.54
C LEU A 213 -1.24 6.08 -17.06
N ARG A 214 -0.82 5.01 -17.72
CA ARG A 214 -0.68 4.94 -19.19
C ARG A 214 -2.03 5.06 -19.91
N GLY A 215 -3.10 4.48 -19.36
CA GLY A 215 -4.45 4.53 -19.93
C GLY A 215 -5.20 5.84 -19.67
N LEU A 216 -4.78 6.62 -18.66
CA LEU A 216 -5.42 7.86 -18.26
C LEU A 216 -5.67 8.90 -19.38
N PRO A 217 -4.75 9.17 -20.33
CA PRO A 217 -5.04 10.11 -21.42
C PRO A 217 -6.26 9.71 -22.27
N ALA A 218 -6.39 8.43 -22.63
CA ALA A 218 -7.54 7.95 -23.40
C ALA A 218 -8.85 8.11 -22.61
N VAL A 219 -8.81 7.84 -21.30
CA VAL A 219 -9.95 8.08 -20.40
C VAL A 219 -10.28 9.57 -20.31
N SER A 220 -9.27 10.44 -20.30
CA SER A 220 -9.47 11.90 -20.22
C SER A 220 -10.16 12.46 -21.47
N GLU A 221 -9.81 11.96 -22.65
CA GLU A 221 -10.46 12.35 -23.92
C GLU A 221 -11.92 11.89 -23.96
N GLN A 222 -12.19 10.65 -23.56
CA GLN A 222 -13.56 10.12 -23.44
C GLN A 222 -14.39 10.91 -22.43
N ALA A 223 -13.81 11.24 -21.27
CA ALA A 223 -14.46 12.03 -20.23
C ALA A 223 -14.78 13.46 -20.72
N ALA A 224 -13.89 14.08 -21.51
CA ALA A 224 -14.14 15.37 -22.13
C ALA A 224 -15.33 15.33 -23.10
N ALA A 225 -15.44 14.28 -23.92
CA ALA A 225 -16.57 14.09 -24.82
C ALA A 225 -17.90 13.90 -24.07
N ILE A 226 -17.90 13.12 -22.98
CA ILE A 226 -19.07 12.92 -22.11
C ILE A 226 -19.47 14.23 -21.43
N ALA A 227 -18.50 14.98 -20.89
CA ALA A 227 -18.75 16.27 -20.25
C ALA A 227 -19.33 17.30 -21.23
N ALA A 228 -18.81 17.37 -22.46
CA ALA A 228 -19.34 18.22 -23.51
C ALA A 228 -20.79 17.88 -23.86
N LYS A 229 -21.10 16.58 -23.99
CA LYS A 229 -22.48 16.10 -24.21
C LYS A 229 -23.41 16.46 -23.05
N ALA A 230 -22.94 16.29 -21.81
CA ALA A 230 -23.71 16.63 -20.61
C ALA A 230 -23.97 18.14 -20.47
N ALA A 231 -22.99 18.97 -20.82
CA ALA A 231 -23.15 20.43 -20.81
C ALA A 231 -24.15 20.91 -21.87
N GLN A 232 -24.13 20.33 -23.07
CA GLN A 232 -25.09 20.62 -24.15
C GLN A 232 -26.50 20.13 -23.83
N ALA A 233 -26.64 19.08 -23.00
CA ALA A 233 -27.91 18.52 -22.61
C ALA A 233 -28.69 19.37 -21.57
N GLY A 234 -28.13 20.50 -21.08
CA GLY A 234 -28.78 21.45 -20.18
C GLY A 234 -29.56 20.76 -19.03
N GLY A 235 -28.87 20.40 -17.94
CA GLY A 235 -29.44 19.45 -16.96
C GLY A 235 -30.79 19.84 -16.33
N PRO A 236 -31.47 18.92 -15.60
CA PRO A 236 -31.34 17.47 -15.59
C PRO A 236 -32.39 16.82 -16.51
N ALA A 237 -32.02 15.78 -17.24
CA ALA A 237 -32.97 14.84 -17.83
C ALA A 237 -33.67 13.94 -16.77
N ALA A 238 -33.94 14.48 -15.57
CA ALA A 238 -34.48 13.77 -14.41
C ALA A 238 -35.64 14.51 -13.72
N LEU A 239 -36.41 15.32 -14.46
CA LEU A 239 -37.71 15.84 -14.00
C LEU A 239 -38.92 15.36 -14.84
N ALA A 240 -38.70 14.47 -15.81
CA ALA A 240 -39.78 13.80 -16.54
C ALA A 240 -39.99 12.38 -16.00
N GLY A 241 -40.49 12.29 -14.77
CA GLY A 241 -40.80 11.02 -14.12
C GLY A 241 -41.17 11.26 -12.67
N SER A 242 -42.40 11.71 -12.43
CA SER A 242 -42.98 11.72 -11.08
C SER A 242 -42.74 10.37 -10.40
N PRO A 243 -42.32 10.33 -9.13
CA PRO A 243 -42.37 9.09 -8.37
C PRO A 243 -43.83 8.63 -8.33
N PRO A 244 -44.14 7.33 -8.57
CA PRO A 244 -45.49 6.85 -8.37
C PRO A 244 -45.88 7.10 -6.92
N SER A 245 -47.01 7.79 -6.74
CA SER A 245 -47.70 7.93 -5.46
C SER A 245 -48.02 6.55 -4.92
N GLY A 246 -47.13 6.02 -4.09
CA GLY A 246 -47.28 4.75 -3.37
C GLY A 246 -46.77 4.95 -1.96
N SER A 247 -47.71 4.98 -1.02
CA SER A 247 -47.51 5.05 0.43
C SER A 247 -46.38 4.13 0.92
N ILE A 248 -45.45 4.66 1.72
CA ILE A 248 -44.46 3.87 2.49
C ILE A 248 -45.17 3.32 3.73
N PRO A 249 -45.32 1.99 3.90
CA PRO A 249 -45.66 1.41 5.19
C PRO A 249 -44.38 1.03 5.94
N GLY A 250 -44.22 1.59 7.14
CA GLY A 250 -43.52 0.92 8.24
C GLY A 250 -41.99 0.96 8.24
N ALA A 251 -41.44 1.98 8.89
CA ALA A 251 -40.16 1.86 9.57
C ALA A 251 -40.34 0.91 10.78
N ALA A 252 -39.73 -0.27 10.76
CA ALA A 252 -39.42 -1.04 11.97
C ALA A 252 -38.34 -2.11 11.71
N ASN A 253 -37.16 -1.87 12.28
CA ASN A 253 -36.21 -2.84 12.85
C ASN A 253 -35.73 -4.06 12.05
N GLY A 254 -34.43 -4.01 11.73
CA GLY A 254 -33.48 -4.96 12.31
C GLY A 254 -33.35 -6.35 11.67
N LYS A 255 -32.42 -6.49 10.72
CA LYS A 255 -31.50 -7.63 10.61
C LYS A 255 -30.45 -7.36 9.52
N LEU A 256 -29.19 -7.25 9.94
CA LEU A 256 -28.04 -7.25 9.03
C LEU A 256 -27.95 -8.63 8.37
N LEU A 257 -27.90 -8.63 7.04
CA LEU A 257 -27.81 -9.79 6.17
C LEU A 257 -26.58 -10.64 6.50
N GLY A 258 -26.85 -11.93 6.69
CA GLY A 258 -25.87 -12.99 6.51
C GLY A 258 -25.80 -13.39 5.03
N LYS A 259 -24.56 -13.72 4.62
CA LYS A 259 -24.19 -14.99 4.01
C LYS A 259 -24.97 -15.44 2.76
N GLU A 260 -24.35 -15.25 1.58
CA GLU A 260 -24.47 -16.09 0.38
C GLU A 260 -23.06 -16.06 -0.28
N ASP A 261 -22.26 -17.12 -0.16
CA ASP A 261 -22.22 -18.33 -1.01
C ASP A 261 -21.76 -18.01 -2.45
N VAL A 262 -20.45 -18.19 -2.67
CA VAL A 262 -19.82 -18.28 -3.99
C VAL A 262 -19.45 -19.75 -4.20
N ASP A 263 -20.33 -20.47 -4.87
CA ASP A 263 -20.05 -21.79 -5.42
C ASP A 263 -19.23 -21.64 -6.71
N LEU A 264 -18.00 -22.16 -6.69
CA LEU A 264 -17.19 -22.42 -7.88
C LEU A 264 -16.81 -23.91 -7.90
N GLU A 265 -17.46 -24.59 -8.85
CA GLU A 265 -17.06 -25.78 -9.61
C GLU A 265 -16.13 -26.82 -8.95
N ALA A 266 -16.71 -27.97 -8.61
CA ALA A 266 -16.02 -29.25 -8.59
C ALA A 266 -16.40 -30.05 -9.86
N GLY A 267 -15.47 -30.09 -10.82
CA GLY A 267 -15.51 -31.00 -11.96
C GLY A 267 -14.89 -32.35 -11.61
N ALA A 268 -15.73 -33.40 -11.69
CA ALA A 268 -15.50 -34.79 -12.11
C ALA A 268 -14.12 -35.45 -11.94
N ALA A 269 -14.10 -36.58 -11.24
CA ALA A 269 -13.69 -37.88 -11.80
C ALA A 269 -14.16 -39.01 -10.88
N GLY A 270 -14.85 -39.99 -11.48
CA GLY A 270 -14.90 -41.36 -10.96
C GLY A 270 -13.65 -42.14 -11.38
#